data_AF-A0A6M3XWB1-F1
#
_entry.id   AF-A0A6M3XWB1-F1
#
_cell.length_a   1.000
_cell.length_b   1.000
_cell.length_c   1.000
_cell.angle_alpha   90.00
_cell.angle_beta   90.00
_cell.angle_gamma   90.00
#
_symmetry.space_group_name_H-M   'P 1'
#
loop_
_entity.id
_entity.type
_entity.pdbx_description
1 polymer ?
#
loop_
_entity_poly.entity_id
_entity_poly.type
_entity_poly.pdbx_seq_one_letter_code
_entity_poly.pdbx_strand_id
1 'polypeptide(L)' 'MGIKEDLANVKAKLEEAKQKKAQLEGQEQQLMSQLQKEFGCKTAAAAEKKLASLERDITNSEADIAAGLSEIKEELGW' A
#
# COMPACT_ATOMS: atom_id res chain seq x y z
N MET A 1 39.90 8.62 -22.18
CA MET A 1 39.09 9.37 -21.20
C MET A 1 39.99 9.79 -20.07
N GLY A 2 39.96 11.07 -19.71
CA GLY A 2 40.79 11.62 -18.65
C GLY A 2 40.04 11.60 -17.31
N ILE A 3 40.77 11.40 -16.22
CA ILE A 3 40.24 11.35 -14.83
C ILE A 3 39.30 12.53 -14.51
N LYS A 4 39.51 13.70 -15.11
CA LYS A 4 38.64 14.87 -14.95
C LYS A 4 37.24 14.68 -15.53
N GLU A 5 37.13 14.00 -16.66
CA GLU A 5 35.87 13.70 -17.34
C GLU A 5 35.09 12.63 -16.57
N ASP A 6 35.79 11.60 -16.07
CA ASP A 6 35.20 10.59 -15.18
C ASP A 6 34.69 11.21 -13.88
N LEU A 7 35.46 12.13 -13.28
CA LEU A 7 35.05 12.86 -12.08
C LEU A 7 33.81 13.74 -12.33
N ALA A 8 33.73 14.40 -13.49
CA ALA A 8 32.57 15.20 -13.87
C ALA A 8 31.31 14.32 -14.03
N ASN A 9 31.46 13.17 -14.69
CA ASN A 9 30.37 12.21 -14.87
C ASN A 9 29.87 11.64 -13.54
N VAL A 10 30.78 11.29 -12.62
CA VAL A 10 30.41 10.79 -11.29
C VAL A 10 29.69 11.88 -10.48
N LYS A 11 30.15 13.13 -10.55
CA LYS A 11 29.46 14.26 -9.88
C LYS A 11 28.06 14.49 -10.44
N ALA A 12 27.89 14.44 -11.76
CA ALA A 12 26.58 14.58 -12.38
C ALA A 12 25.61 13.48 -11.90
N LYS A 13 26.04 12.22 -11.94
CA LYS A 13 25.26 11.08 -11.43
C LYS A 13 24.93 11.21 -9.94
N LEU A 14 25.85 11.74 -9.13
CA LEU A 14 25.61 11.97 -7.71
C LEU A 14 24.51 13.02 -7.48
N GLU A 15 24.55 14.12 -8.23
CA GLU A 15 23.51 15.16 -8.12
C GLU A 15 22.16 14.66 -8.61
N GLU A 16 22.11 13.92 -9.71
CA GLU A 16 20.89 13.25 -10.17
C GLU A 16 20.34 12.29 -9.11
N ALA A 17 21.20 11.48 -8.49
CA ALA A 17 20.80 10.55 -7.44
C ALA A 17 20.25 11.27 -6.20
N LYS A 18 20.85 12.41 -5.82
CA LYS A 18 20.35 13.24 -4.71
C LYS A 18 18.97 13.84 -5.02
N GLN A 19 18.79 14.38 -6.22
CA GLN A 19 17.49 14.91 -6.65
C GLN A 19 16.41 13.83 -6.64
N LYS A 20 16.73 12.65 -7.19
CA LYS A 20 15.81 11.51 -7.19
C LYS A 20 15.48 11.03 -5.78
N LYS A 21 16.47 10.99 -4.89
CA LYS A 21 16.26 10.64 -3.48
C LYS A 21 15.28 11.61 -2.81
N ALA A 22 15.49 12.92 -2.95
CA ALA A 22 14.60 13.92 -2.36
C ALA A 22 13.16 13.82 -2.90
N GLN A 23 13.01 13.55 -4.20
CA GLN A 23 11.69 13.32 -4.81
C GLN A 23 10.99 12.10 -4.21
N LEU A 24 11.71 10.98 -4.06
CA LEU A 24 11.17 9.75 -3.48
C LEU A 24 10.80 9.91 -2.00
N GLU A 25 11.63 10.61 -1.21
CA GLU A 25 11.33 10.91 0.20
C GLU A 25 10.06 11.75 0.34
N GLY A 26 9.85 12.74 -0.55
CA GLY A 26 8.62 13.53 -0.58
C GLY A 26 7.38 12.69 -0.91
N GLN A 27 7.49 11.79 -1.90
CA GLN A 27 6.41 10.87 -2.26
C GLN A 27 6.09 9.90 -1.10
N GLU A 28 7.11 9.33 -0.46
CA GLU A 28 6.96 8.44 0.68
C GLU A 28 6.21 9.14 1.83
N GLN A 29 6.61 10.35 2.19
CA GLN A 29 5.95 11.13 3.24
C GLN A 29 4.48 11.41 2.91
N GLN A 30 4.18 11.78 1.67
CA GLN A 30 2.80 12.01 1.23
C GLN A 30 1.95 10.73 1.36
N LEU A 31 2.46 9.61 0.85
CA LEU A 31 1.75 8.33 0.90
C LEU A 31 1.54 7.86 2.35
N MET A 32 2.56 7.98 3.20
CA MET A 32 2.44 7.64 4.61
C MET A 32 1.44 8.55 5.35
N SER A 33 1.39 9.84 5.02
CA SER A 33 0.39 10.75 5.58
C SER A 33 -1.03 10.38 5.15
N GLN A 34 -1.24 9.98 3.89
CA GLN A 34 -2.54 9.49 3.42
C GLN A 34 -2.93 8.20 4.14
N LEU A 35 -1.99 7.25 4.24
CA LEU A 35 -2.19 5.97 4.94
C LEU A 35 -2.61 6.18 6.40
N GLN A 36 -1.99 7.13 7.09
CA GLN A 36 -2.35 7.47 8.46
C GLN A 36 -3.70 8.17 8.55
N LYS A 37 -4.00 9.10 7.64
CA LYS A 37 -5.25 9.89 7.67
C LYS A 37 -6.48 9.05 7.34
N GLU A 38 -6.39 8.21 6.32
CA GLU A 38 -7.53 7.44 5.79
C GLU A 38 -7.69 6.11 6.53
N PHE A 39 -6.59 5.47 6.90
CA PHE A 39 -6.62 4.12 7.46
C PHE A 39 -6.10 4.03 8.90
N GLY A 40 -5.60 5.12 9.48
CA GLY A 40 -5.05 5.14 10.84
C GLY A 40 -3.71 4.40 10.96
N CYS A 41 -3.09 4.01 9.85
CA CYS A 41 -1.91 3.16 9.84
C CYS A 41 -0.63 4.01 9.76
N LYS A 42 0.30 3.77 10.69
CA LYS A 42 1.58 4.51 10.78
C LYS A 42 2.74 3.84 10.04
N THR A 43 2.55 2.61 9.56
CA THR A 43 3.55 1.84 8.82
C THR A 43 2.87 1.06 7.71
N ALA A 44 3.61 0.76 6.64
CA ALA A 44 3.14 -0.12 5.57
C ALA A 44 2.74 -1.51 6.12
N ALA A 45 3.56 -2.10 7.00
CA ALA A 45 3.26 -3.39 7.63
C ALA A 45 1.96 -3.38 8.45
N ALA A 46 1.64 -2.28 9.13
CA ALA A 46 0.38 -2.14 9.85
C ALA A 46 -0.81 -2.09 8.89
N ALA A 47 -0.66 -1.42 7.74
CA ALA A 47 -1.67 -1.39 6.70
C ALA A 47 -1.87 -2.76 6.04
N GLU A 48 -0.80 -3.50 5.74
CA GLU A 48 -0.89 -4.87 5.21
C GLU A 48 -1.65 -5.79 6.16
N LYS A 49 -1.36 -5.73 7.47
CA LYS A 49 -2.09 -6.52 8.47
C LYS A 49 -3.56 -6.12 8.55
N LYS A 50 -3.87 -4.82 8.46
CA LYS A 50 -5.24 -4.33 8.46
C LYS A 50 -5.99 -4.79 7.21
N LEU A 51 -5.36 -4.74 6.05
CA LEU A 51 -5.92 -5.22 4.79
C LEU A 51 -6.28 -6.70 4.86
N ALA A 52 -5.35 -7.54 5.32
CA ALA A 52 -5.59 -8.97 5.50
C ALA A 52 -6.72 -9.29 6.50
N SER A 53 -6.91 -8.45 7.52
CA SER A 53 -8.06 -8.57 8.43
C SER A 53 -9.36 -8.25 7.73
N LEU A 54 -9.41 -7.14 6.99
CA LEU A 54 -10.60 -6.72 6.25
C LEU A 54 -11.01 -7.75 5.19
N GLU A 55 -10.04 -8.32 4.47
CA GLU A 55 -10.30 -9.39 3.50
C GLU A 55 -10.95 -10.61 4.16
N ARG A 56 -10.45 -11.02 5.34
CA ARG A 56 -11.05 -12.12 6.11
C ARG A 56 -12.48 -11.77 6.55
N ASP A 57 -12.69 -10.56 7.06
CA ASP A 57 -14.00 -10.12 7.53
C ASP A 57 -15.03 -10.08 6.39
N ILE A 58 -14.61 -9.68 5.18
CA ILE A 58 -15.42 -9.74 3.96
C ILE A 58 -15.78 -11.20 3.64
N THR A 59 -14.79 -12.09 3.57
CA THR A 59 -15.06 -13.51 3.29
C THR A 59 -16.02 -14.15 4.28
N ASN A 60 -15.87 -13.84 5.58
CA ASN A 60 -16.79 -14.32 6.60
C ASN A 60 -18.20 -13.75 6.40
N SER A 61 -18.32 -12.45 6.14
CA SER A 61 -19.61 -11.80 5.89
C SER A 61 -20.31 -12.37 4.66
N GLU A 62 -19.57 -12.66 3.58
CA GLU A 62 -20.09 -13.30 2.38
C GLU A 62 -20.62 -14.72 2.67
N ALA A 63 -19.90 -15.48 3.49
CA ALA A 63 -20.33 -16.81 3.92
C ALA A 63 -21.60 -16.75 4.79
N ASP A 64 -21.67 -15.82 5.73
CA ASP A 64 -22.84 -15.61 6.59
C ASP A 64 -24.07 -15.19 5.77
N ILE A 65 -23.90 -14.29 4.80
CA ILE A 65 -24.95 -13.89 3.87
C ILE A 65 -25.43 -15.10 3.05
N ALA A 66 -24.51 -15.90 2.51
CA ALA A 66 -24.86 -17.08 1.73
C ALA A 66 -25.62 -18.13 2.57
N ALA A 67 -25.20 -18.36 3.81
CA ALA A 67 -25.89 -19.25 4.75
C ALA A 67 -27.31 -18.75 5.04
N GLY A 68 -27.46 -17.48 5.43
CA GLY A 68 -28.78 -16.89 5.70
C GLY A 68 -29.72 -16.90 4.49
N LEU A 69 -29.19 -16.70 3.27
CA LEU A 69 -29.98 -16.84 2.04
C LEU A 69 -30.41 -18.28 1.78
N SER A 70 -29.60 -19.27 2.15
CA SER A 70 -29.99 -20.68 2.04
C SER A 70 -31.11 -21.03 3.02
N GLU A 71 -30.99 -20.59 4.27
CA GLU A 71 -32.01 -20.79 5.29
C GLU A 71 -33.36 -20.17 4.87
N ILE A 72 -33.34 -18.93 4.36
CA ILE A 72 -34.55 -18.26 3.85
C ILE A 72 -35.17 -19.03 2.68
N LYS A 73 -34.36 -19.56 1.74
CA LYS A 73 -34.88 -20.35 0.62
C LYS A 73 -35.57 -21.63 1.09
N GLU A 74 -34.95 -22.32 2.04
CA GLU A 74 -35.53 -23.52 2.65
C GLU A 74 -36.85 -23.20 3.38
N GLU A 75 -36.91 -22.13 4.17
CA GLU A 75 -38.12 -21.70 4.87
C GLU A 75 -39.26 -21.31 3.92
N LEU A 76 -38.95 -20.65 2.80
CA LEU A 76 -39.93 -20.18 1.82
C LEU A 76 -40.27 -21.21 0.74
N GLY A 77 -39.60 -22.37 0.73
CA GLY A 77 -39.79 -23.41 -0.28
C GLY A 77 -39.48 -22.97 -1.71
N TRP A 78 -38.50 -22.06 -1.86
CA TRP A 78 -38.01 -21.52 -3.14
C TRP A 78 -36.84 -22.32 -3.71
#